data_AF-A0A2P6M8V1-F1
#
_entry.id   AF-A0A2P6M8V1-F1
#
_cell.length_a   1.000
_cell.length_b   1.000
_cell.length_c   1.000
_cell.angle_alpha   90.00
_cell.angle_beta   90.00
_cell.angle_gamma   90.00
#
_symmetry.space_group_name_H-M   'P 1'
#
loop_
_entity.id
_entity.type
_entity.pdbx_description
1 polymer ?
#
loop_
_entity_poly.entity_id
_entity_poly.type
_entity_poly.pdbx_seq_one_letter_code
_entity_poly.pdbx_strand_id
1 'polypeptide(L)'
;MSNVIQFLERLGADPTLASLEGEAFEAAVDGLALDDAAREALLARDADALGGLLGGRPKMICMLFPADDDNKRKDDEQEDRDSPADDEPSESVRRTGLH
;
A
#
# COMPACT_ATOMS: atom_id res chain seq x y z
N MET A 1 11.31 -9.49 -18.17
CA MET A 1 11.10 -8.65 -16.97
C MET A 1 12.18 -7.58 -16.94
N SER A 2 11.84 -6.32 -16.64
CA SER A 2 12.85 -5.27 -16.44
C SER A 2 13.73 -5.61 -15.24
N ASN A 3 15.03 -5.35 -15.34
CA ASN A 3 15.99 -5.56 -14.24
C ASN A 3 15.60 -4.74 -12.99
N VAL A 4 14.98 -3.58 -13.18
CA VAL A 4 14.47 -2.73 -12.09
C VAL A 4 13.36 -3.44 -11.31
N ILE A 5 12.40 -4.07 -11.99
CA ILE A 5 11.27 -4.73 -11.34
C ILE A 5 11.74 -5.93 -10.50
N GLN A 6 12.66 -6.73 -11.05
CA GLN A 6 13.24 -7.87 -10.30
C GLN A 6 14.01 -7.41 -9.06
N PHE A 7 14.70 -6.26 -9.16
CA PHE A 7 15.38 -5.69 -8.00
C PHE A 7 14.38 -5.24 -6.92
N LEU A 8 13.33 -4.50 -7.31
CA LEU A 8 12.29 -4.06 -6.38
C LEU A 8 11.54 -5.23 -5.74
N GLU A 9 11.30 -6.30 -6.49
CA GLU A 9 10.71 -7.53 -5.97
C GLU A 9 11.59 -8.15 -4.88
N ARG A 10 12.89 -8.30 -5.15
CA ARG A 10 13.85 -8.81 -4.14
C ARG A 10 13.96 -7.88 -2.93
N LEU A 11 13.95 -6.57 -3.17
CA LEU A 11 13.99 -5.55 -2.11
C LEU A 11 12.76 -5.62 -1.20
N GLY A 12 11.58 -5.92 -1.74
CA GLY A 12 10.36 -6.12 -0.96
C GLY A 12 10.27 -7.49 -0.30
N ALA A 13 10.87 -8.53 -0.88
CA ALA A 13 10.80 -9.90 -0.39
C ALA A 13 11.84 -10.22 0.70
N ASP A 14 13.00 -9.55 0.69
CA ASP A 14 14.10 -9.80 1.61
C ASP A 14 14.29 -8.65 2.62
N PRO A 15 14.00 -8.84 3.92
CA PRO A 15 14.15 -7.80 4.93
C PRO A 15 15.61 -7.38 5.16
N THR A 16 16.58 -8.24 4.83
CA THR A 16 18.00 -7.89 4.93
C THR A 16 18.40 -6.92 3.82
N LEU A 17 17.86 -7.12 2.62
CA LEU A 17 18.07 -6.23 1.48
C LEU A 17 17.35 -4.88 1.69
N ALA A 18 16.13 -4.92 2.22
CA ALA A 18 15.34 -3.72 2.54
C ALA A 18 16.03 -2.81 3.58
N SER A 19 16.86 -3.39 4.44
CA SER A 19 17.59 -2.70 5.51
C SER A 19 18.96 -2.17 5.06
N LEU A 20 19.33 -2.34 3.78
CA LEU A 20 20.57 -1.79 3.26
C LEU A 20 20.52 -0.25 3.19
N GLU A 21 21.60 0.37 3.64
CA GLU A 21 21.78 1.82 3.67
C GLU A 21 23.16 2.20 3.11
N GLY A 22 23.30 3.47 2.72
CA GLY A 22 24.55 4.05 2.23
C GLY A 22 25.22 3.23 1.14
N GLU A 23 26.54 3.07 1.24
CA GLU A 23 27.39 2.38 0.26
C GLU A 23 26.94 0.95 -0.06
N ALA A 24 26.34 0.24 0.90
CA ALA A 24 25.87 -1.13 0.67
C ALA A 24 24.64 -1.17 -0.25
N PHE A 25 23.77 -0.16 -0.16
CA PHE A 25 22.65 0.01 -1.08
C PHE A 25 23.14 0.46 -2.46
N GLU A 26 24.07 1.41 -2.52
CA GLU A 26 24.65 1.88 -3.78
C GLU A 26 25.32 0.74 -4.55
N ALA A 27 26.12 -0.10 -3.87
CA ALA A 27 26.75 -1.27 -4.47
C ALA A 27 25.73 -2.30 -4.98
N ALA A 28 24.62 -2.50 -4.25
CA ALA A 28 23.54 -3.37 -4.69
C ALA A 28 22.84 -2.85 -5.95
N VAL A 29 22.68 -1.52 -6.07
CA VAL A 29 22.13 -0.86 -7.25
C VAL A 29 23.12 -0.91 -8.43
N ASP A 30 24.40 -0.68 -8.20
CA ASP A 30 25.46 -0.71 -9.22
C ASP A 30 25.71 -2.10 -9.79
N GLY A 31 25.44 -3.14 -9.01
CA GLY A 31 25.48 -4.53 -9.48
C GLY A 31 24.37 -4.87 -10.49
N LEU A 32 23.37 -4.00 -10.65
CA LEU A 32 22.30 -4.17 -11.62
C LEU A 32 22.69 -3.48 -12.94
N ALA A 33 22.61 -4.21 -14.05
CA ALA A 33 22.72 -3.63 -15.38
C ALA A 33 21.44 -2.84 -15.72
N LEU A 34 21.28 -1.66 -15.13
CA LEU A 34 20.16 -0.72 -15.33
C LEU A 34 20.55 0.38 -16.32
N ASP A 35 19.53 1.02 -16.88
CA ASP A 35 19.69 2.31 -17.53
C ASP A 35 20.02 3.42 -16.51
N ASP A 36 20.70 4.47 -16.97
CA ASP A 36 21.19 5.56 -16.12
C ASP A 36 20.05 6.25 -15.35
N ALA A 37 18.89 6.45 -15.99
CA ALA A 37 17.75 7.12 -15.38
C ALA A 37 17.14 6.29 -14.23
N ALA A 38 16.98 4.97 -14.42
CA ALA A 38 16.50 4.08 -13.36
C ALA A 38 17.50 3.93 -12.22
N ARG A 39 18.80 3.90 -12.53
CA ARG A 39 19.86 3.88 -11.52
C ARG A 39 19.83 5.13 -10.65
N GLU A 40 19.79 6.31 -11.27
CA GLU A 40 19.70 7.58 -10.54
C GLU A 40 18.44 7.67 -9.66
N ALA A 41 17.28 7.27 -10.20
CA ALA A 41 16.03 7.24 -9.45
C ALA A 41 16.10 6.30 -8.23
N LEU A 42 16.75 5.13 -8.35
CA LEU A 42 16.96 4.21 -7.24
C LEU A 42 17.89 4.80 -6.17
N LEU A 43 19.04 5.35 -6.58
CA LEU A 43 20.02 5.93 -5.66
C LEU A 43 19.45 7.13 -4.89
N ALA A 44 18.66 7.96 -5.57
CA ALA A 44 17.95 9.09 -4.95
C ALA A 44 16.74 8.67 -4.10
N ARG A 45 16.35 7.39 -4.13
CA ARG A 45 15.10 6.86 -3.54
C ARG A 45 13.85 7.62 -4.00
N ASP A 46 13.86 8.06 -5.26
CA ASP A 46 12.76 8.81 -5.86
C ASP A 46 11.70 7.85 -6.42
N ALA A 47 10.70 7.56 -5.58
CA ALA A 47 9.60 6.66 -5.95
C ALA A 47 8.72 7.21 -7.08
N ASP A 48 8.60 8.54 -7.22
CA ASP A 48 7.79 9.16 -8.27
C ASP A 48 8.48 9.04 -9.63
N ALA A 49 9.78 9.34 -9.69
CA ALA A 49 10.58 9.16 -10.91
C ALA A 49 10.63 7.69 -11.33
N LEU A 50 10.86 6.77 -10.38
CA LEU A 50 10.88 5.34 -10.65
C LEU A 50 9.51 4.84 -11.15
N GLY A 51 8.43 5.33 -10.52
CA GLY A 51 7.06 5.08 -10.95
C GLY A 51 6.81 5.55 -12.38
N GLY A 52 7.26 6.76 -12.73
CA GLY A 52 7.15 7.31 -14.09
C GLY A 52 7.89 6.47 -15.14
N LEU A 53 9.14 6.08 -14.87
CA LEU A 53 9.95 5.25 -15.78
C LEU A 53 9.33 3.86 -16.03
N LEU A 54 8.65 3.31 -15.03
CA LEU A 54 7.99 2.01 -15.12
C LEU A 54 6.57 2.07 -15.71
N GLY A 55 6.10 3.26 -16.13
CA GLY A 55 4.73 3.44 -16.62
C GLY A 55 3.68 3.30 -15.51
N GLY A 56 4.09 3.50 -14.26
CA GLY A 56 3.24 3.46 -13.08
C GLY A 56 2.23 4.61 -13.06
N ARG A 57 1.11 4.37 -12.37
CA ARG A 57 0.06 5.35 -12.13
C ARG A 57 -0.07 5.58 -10.62
N PRO A 58 0.59 6.60 -10.05
CA PRO A 58 0.65 6.79 -8.60
C PRO A 58 -0.71 7.12 -7.98
N LYS A 59 -1.66 7.61 -8.79
CA LYS A 59 -3.03 7.90 -8.37
C LYS A 59 -4.01 7.07 -9.17
N MET A 60 -4.79 6.26 -8.48
CA MET A 60 -5.91 5.51 -9.02
C MET A 60 -7.14 5.84 -8.19
N ILE A 61 -8.21 6.32 -8.83
CA ILE A 61 -9.49 6.62 -8.17
C ILE A 61 -10.47 5.54 -8.58
N CYS A 62 -10.98 4.79 -7.61
CA CYS A 62 -12.07 3.84 -7.81
C CYS A 62 -13.36 4.46 -7.27
N MET A 63 -14.24 4.91 -8.17
CA MET A 63 -15.57 5.38 -7.77
C MET A 63 -16.49 4.17 -7.63
N LEU A 64 -16.93 3.90 -6.40
CA LEU A 64 -17.97 2.92 -6.13
C LEU A 64 -19.29 3.67 -5.92
N PHE A 65 -20.28 3.40 -6.76
CA PHE A 65 -21.64 3.88 -6.54
C PHE A 65 -22.43 2.77 -5.81
N PRO A 66 -23.02 3.05 -4.64
CA PRO A 66 -23.96 2.12 -4.03
C PRO A 66 -25.15 1.92 -4.97
N ALA A 67 -25.70 0.72 -5.00
CA ALA A 67 -26.96 0.48 -5.69
C ALA A 67 -28.08 1.22 -4.94
N ASP A 68 -28.96 1.92 -5.67
CA ASP A 68 -30.18 2.46 -5.09
C ASP A 68 -31.04 1.28 -4.61
N ASP A 69 -31.30 1.24 -3.30
CA ASP A 69 -32.09 0.18 -2.67
C ASP A 69 -33.58 0.42 -2.92
N ASP A 70 -34.02 0.20 -4.16
CA ASP A 70 -35.44 0.28 -4.54
C ASP A 70 -36.16 -1.06 -4.30
N ASN A 71 -35.80 -1.77 -3.23
CA ASN A 71 -36.51 -2.95 -2.76
C ASN A 71 -37.17 -2.66 -1.41
N LYS A 72 -38.37 -2.06 -1.46
CA LYS A 72 -39.37 -2.27 -0.41
C LYS A 72 -39.74 -3.76 -0.35
N ARG A 73 -38.95 -4.57 0.35
CA ARG A 73 -39.45 -5.85 0.86
C ARG A 73 -40.25 -5.56 2.12
N LYS A 74 -41.57 -5.48 1.95
CA LYS A 74 -42.50 -5.68 3.06
C LYS A 74 -42.35 -7.13 3.52
N ASP A 75 -42.02 -7.27 4.80
CA ASP A 75 -42.54 -8.23 5.77
C ASP A 75 -42.70 -9.69 5.31
N ASP A 76 -41.89 -10.57 5.88
CA ASP A 76 -42.45 -11.63 6.71
C ASP A 76 -41.34 -12.20 7.62
N GLU A 77 -41.68 -12.15 8.90
CA GLU A 77 -41.00 -12.65 10.08
C GLU A 77 -40.41 -14.06 9.90
N GLN A 78 -39.12 -14.21 10.19
CA GLN A 78 -38.62 -15.43 10.82
C GLN A 78 -37.51 -15.06 11.78
N GLU A 79 -37.88 -15.06 13.06
CA GLU A 79 -36.97 -15.07 14.19
C GLU A 79 -35.94 -16.19 14.01
N ASP A 80 -34.65 -15.85 14.06
CA ASP A 80 -33.74 -16.68 14.83
C ASP A 80 -32.77 -15.80 15.60
N ARG A 81 -32.81 -15.99 16.92
CA ARG A 81 -32.18 -15.17 17.94
C ARG A 81 -30.72 -15.53 18.07
N ASP A 82 -29.84 -14.52 18.04
CA ASP A 82 -28.81 -14.37 19.07
C ASP A 82 -28.20 -12.96 19.01
N SER A 83 -28.80 -12.05 19.78
CA SER A 83 -28.24 -10.74 20.08
C SER A 83 -27.38 -10.81 21.34
N PRO A 84 -26.14 -10.30 21.35
CA PRO A 84 -25.59 -9.67 22.54
C PRO A 84 -26.15 -8.23 22.60
N ALA A 85 -26.90 -7.96 23.68
CA ALA A 85 -27.50 -6.67 23.97
C ALA A 85 -26.44 -5.56 24.19
N ASP A 86 -26.90 -4.34 23.89
CA ASP A 86 -26.35 -3.01 24.17
C ASP A 86 -25.40 -2.90 25.38
N ASP A 87 -24.33 -2.11 25.21
CA ASP A 87 -24.18 -0.86 25.97
C ASP A 87 -22.97 -0.06 25.39
N GLU A 88 -23.28 1.03 24.69
CA GLU A 88 -22.38 2.19 24.56
C GLU A 88 -22.16 2.78 25.97
N PRO A 89 -20.98 3.32 26.34
CA PRO A 89 -20.62 4.64 25.82
C PRO A 89 -19.13 4.91 25.61
N SER A 90 -18.86 5.71 24.58
CA SER A 90 -17.83 6.76 24.47
C SER A 90 -16.48 6.55 25.17
N GLU A 91 -15.39 6.52 24.40
CA GLU A 91 -14.30 7.47 24.62
C GLU A 91 -13.35 7.55 23.42
N SER A 92 -13.21 8.76 22.89
CA SER A 92 -12.26 9.13 21.87
C SER A 92 -10.83 8.96 22.38
N VAL A 93 -10.09 7.98 21.87
CA VAL A 93 -8.64 7.93 22.12
C VAL A 93 -7.95 8.90 21.16
N ARG A 94 -7.80 10.15 21.61
CA ARG A 94 -6.82 11.07 21.04
C ARG A 94 -5.43 10.52 21.36
N ARG A 95 -4.72 10.09 20.32
CA ARG A 95 -3.29 9.78 20.41
C ARG A 95 -2.51 11.10 20.49
N THR A 96 -2.13 11.47 21.70
CA THR A 96 -1.03 12.41 21.95
C THR A 96 -0.10 11.72 22.94
N GLY A 97 1.03 11.23 22.43
CA GLY A 97 2.15 10.83 23.26
C GLY A 97 2.95 12.05 23.70
N LEU A 98 3.60 11.98 24.86
CA LEU A 98 4.96 12.48 25.10
C LEU A 98 5.38 12.17 26.55
N HIS A 99 6.47 11.42 26.68
CA HIS A 99 7.64 11.60 27.57
C HIS A 99 8.20 10.30 28.11
#